data_AF-A0A1I3I646-F1
#
_entry.id   AF-A0A1I3I646-F1
#
_cell.length_a   1.000
_cell.length_b   1.000
_cell.length_c   1.000
_cell.angle_alpha   90.00
_cell.angle_beta   90.00
_cell.angle_gamma   90.00
#
_symmetry.space_group_name_H-M   'P 1'
#
loop_
_entity.id
_entity.type
_entity.pdbx_description
1 polymer ?
#
loop_
_entity_poly.entity_id
_entity_poly.type
_entity_poly.pdbx_seq_one_letter_code
_entity_poly.pdbx_strand_id
1 'polypeptide(L)' 'MALPQPADPTIKKSVTLRRSVAEEVETRTGPRGFSHFVDQAVEYGLALLKAQEIVEDHESRVAPLTEADLDEARRSWHGE' A
#
# COMPACT_ATOMS: atom_id res chain seq x y z
N MET A 1 -28.10 11.75 -7.73
CA MET A 1 -27.31 10.66 -8.34
C MET A 1 -25.94 11.21 -8.65
N ALA A 2 -24.87 10.65 -8.09
CA ALA A 2 -23.52 10.97 -8.55
C ALA A 2 -23.35 10.41 -9.97
N LEU A 3 -22.86 11.23 -10.90
CA LEU A 3 -22.52 10.75 -12.24
C LEU A 3 -21.37 9.73 -12.13
N PRO A 4 -21.40 8.63 -12.89
CA PRO A 4 -20.28 7.69 -12.91
C PRO A 4 -19.03 8.45 -13.35
N GLN A 5 -18.00 8.43 -12.52
CA GLN A 5 -16.69 8.97 -12.90
C GLN A 5 -16.19 8.16 -14.12
N PRO A 6 -15.70 8.82 -15.18
CA PRO A 6 -15.11 8.10 -16.30
C PRO A 6 -13.94 7.27 -15.79
N ALA A 7 -13.81 6.04 -16.30
CA ALA A 7 -12.72 5.15 -15.94
C ALA A 7 -11.36 5.80 -16.26
N ASP A 8 -10.41 5.69 -15.34
CA ASP A 8 -9.06 6.20 -15.53
C ASP A 8 -8.39 5.47 -16.72
N PRO A 9 -7.97 6.19 -17.78
CA PRO A 9 -7.44 5.55 -18.98
C PRO A 9 -6.06 4.92 -18.73
N THR A 10 -5.87 3.69 -19.21
CA THR A 10 -4.58 3.01 -19.15
C THR A 10 -3.57 3.67 -20.09
N ILE A 11 -2.34 3.88 -19.62
CA ILE A 11 -1.20 4.32 -20.44
C ILE A 11 -0.14 3.22 -20.57
N LYS A 12 0.42 3.04 -21.77
CA LYS A 12 1.50 2.07 -21.98
C LYS A 12 2.83 2.61 -21.44
N LYS A 13 3.49 1.81 -20.60
CA LYS A 13 4.88 2.00 -20.18
C LYS A 13 5.65 0.71 -20.39
N SER A 14 6.88 0.81 -20.89
CA SER A 14 7.76 -0.35 -21.09
C SER A 14 8.75 -0.42 -19.95
N VAL A 15 8.89 -1.60 -19.32
CA VAL A 15 9.83 -1.87 -18.24
C VAL A 15 10.53 -3.19 -18.50
N THR A 16 11.76 -3.34 -18.01
CA THR A 16 12.50 -4.60 -18.05
C THR A 16 12.31 -5.33 -16.72
N LEU A 17 11.88 -6.59 -16.78
CA LEU A 17 11.65 -7.45 -15.60
C LEU A 17 12.53 -8.69 -15.66
N ARG A 18 12.79 -9.28 -14.48
CA ARG A 18 13.43 -10.59 -14.41
C ARG A 18 12.51 -11.62 -15.06
N ARG A 19 13.06 -12.46 -15.96
CA ARG A 19 12.33 -13.55 -16.64
C ARG A 19 11.52 -14.40 -15.66
N SER A 20 12.15 -14.84 -14.57
CA SER A 20 11.50 -15.70 -13.56
C SER A 20 10.28 -15.05 -12.92
N VAL A 21 10.30 -13.73 -12.72
CA VAL A 21 9.14 -12.99 -12.20
C VAL A 21 8.04 -12.93 -13.25
N ALA A 22 8.40 -12.67 -14.50
CA ALA A 22 7.42 -12.60 -15.58
C ALA A 22 6.72 -13.95 -15.78
N GLU A 23 7.48 -15.04 -15.86
CA GLU A 23 6.98 -16.41 -16.00
C GLU A 23 6.09 -16.82 -14.82
N GLU A 24 6.44 -16.43 -13.59
CA GLU A 24 5.63 -16.71 -12.40
C GLU A 24 4.28 -15.98 -12.43
N VAL A 25 4.26 -14.70 -12.83
CA VAL A 25 3.02 -13.93 -12.96
C VAL A 25 2.13 -14.53 -14.07
N GLU A 26 2.72 -14.89 -15.20
CA GLU A 26 1.98 -15.56 -16.29
C GLU A 26 1.42 -16.92 -15.86
N THR A 27 2.17 -17.69 -15.07
CA THR A 27 1.71 -18.97 -14.51
C THR A 27 0.47 -18.79 -13.62
N ARG A 28 0.42 -17.71 -12.83
CA ARG A 28 -0.70 -17.42 -11.93
C ARG A 28 -1.91 -16.80 -12.61
N THR A 29 -1.69 -15.96 -13.63
CA THR A 29 -2.74 -15.08 -14.19
C THR A 29 -3.10 -15.41 -15.64
N GLY A 30 -2.33 -16.29 -16.28
CA GLY A 30 -2.42 -16.62 -17.68
C GLY A 30 -1.90 -15.50 -18.62
N PRO A 31 -1.91 -15.75 -19.94
CA PRO A 31 -1.28 -14.85 -20.93
C PRO A 31 -1.92 -13.46 -21.03
N ARG A 32 -3.18 -13.30 -20.58
CA ARG A 32 -3.92 -12.04 -20.64
C ARG A 32 -3.97 -11.29 -19.30
N GLY A 33 -3.56 -11.93 -18.21
CA GLY A 33 -3.64 -11.36 -16.86
C GLY A 33 -2.45 -10.49 -16.45
N PHE A 34 -1.37 -10.52 -17.24
CA PHE A 34 -0.10 -9.91 -16.86
C PHE A 34 -0.21 -8.40 -16.58
N SER A 35 -0.79 -7.62 -17.50
CA SER A 35 -0.90 -6.18 -17.34
C SER A 35 -1.76 -5.79 -16.15
N HIS A 36 -2.87 -6.50 -15.91
CA HIS A 36 -3.73 -6.25 -14.76
C HIS A 36 -3.03 -6.60 -13.44
N PHE A 37 -2.26 -7.69 -13.41
CA PHE A 37 -1.47 -8.06 -12.23
C PHE A 37 -0.43 -6.98 -11.90
N VAL A 38 0.30 -6.49 -12.91
CA VAL A 38 1.31 -5.44 -12.71
C VAL A 38 0.67 -4.15 -12.22
N ASP A 39 -0.46 -3.76 -12.80
CA ASP A 39 -1.22 -2.57 -12.40
C ASP A 39 -1.63 -2.64 -10.92
N GLN A 40 -2.24 -3.76 -10.50
CA GLN A 40 -2.63 -3.99 -9.11
C GLN A 40 -1.43 -4.07 -8.15
N ALA A 41 -0.33 -4.69 -8.56
CA ALA A 41 0.88 -4.77 -7.75
C ALA A 41 1.51 -3.39 -7.54
N VAL A 42 1.48 -2.53 -8.57
CA VAL A 42 1.95 -1.14 -8.47
C VAL A 42 1.03 -0.32 -7.56
N GLU A 43 -0.29 -0.45 -7.72
CA GLU A 43 -1.27 0.20 -6.84
C GLU A 43 -1.04 -0.16 -5.38
N TYR A 44 -0.88 -1.45 -5.09
CA TYR A 44 -0.59 -1.93 -3.74
C TYR A 44 0.75 -1.39 -3.20
N GLY A 45 1.80 -1.38 -4.02
CA GLY A 45 3.10 -0.81 -3.64
C GLY A 45 3.02 0.68 -3.32
N LEU A 46 2.27 1.45 -4.11
CA LEU A 46 2.04 2.88 -3.86
C LEU A 46 1.25 3.11 -2.57
N ALA A 47 0.26 2.28 -2.28
CA ALA A 47 -0.50 2.36 -1.05
C ALA A 47 0.39 2.11 0.19
N LEU A 48 1.30 1.15 0.12
CA LEU A 48 2.27 0.89 1.18
C LEU A 48 3.24 2.04 1.39
N LEU A 49 3.77 2.63 0.31
CA LEU A 49 4.64 3.81 0.40
C LEU A 49 3.92 4.98 1.07
N LYS A 50 2.67 5.24 0.69
CA LYS A 50 1.85 6.28 1.33
C LYS A 50 1.59 6.00 2.81
N ALA A 51 1.36 4.73 3.17
CA ALA A 51 1.21 4.35 4.57
C ALA A 51 2.49 4.60 5.37
N GLN A 52 3.65 4.29 4.79
CA GLN A 52 4.95 4.58 5.38
C GLN A 52 5.16 6.08 5.56
N GLU A 53 4.86 6.91 4.55
CA GLU A 53 4.96 8.38 4.65
C GLU A 53 4.10 8.94 5.80
N ILE A 54 2.91 8.38 6.02
CA ILE A 54 2.02 8.80 7.13
C ILE A 54 2.66 8.44 8.48
N VAL A 55 3.24 7.25 8.61
CA VAL A 55 3.91 6.81 9.84
C VAL A 55 5.14 7.67 10.12
N GLU A 56 5.98 7.89 9.11
CA GLU A 56 7.18 8.73 9.23
C GLU A 56 6.85 10.18 9.60
N ASP A 57 5.81 10.77 8.98
CA ASP A 57 5.35 12.11 9.34
C ASP A 57 4.86 12.16 10.79
N HIS A 58 4.11 11.14 11.24
CA HIS A 58 3.67 11.04 12.63
C HIS A 58 4.87 10.96 13.59
N GLU A 59 5.79 10.03 13.36
CA GLU A 59 6.98 9.81 14.17
C GLU A 59 7.91 11.04 14.21
N SER A 60 8.00 11.79 13.11
CA SER A 60 8.80 13.03 13.09
C SER A 60 8.24 14.14 13.99
N ARG A 61 6.93 14.12 14.27
CA ARG A 61 6.22 15.14 15.04
C ARG A 61 6.07 14.77 16.51
N VAL A 62 6.15 13.49 16.86
CA VAL A 62 5.90 13.01 18.22
C VAL A 62 7.19 12.47 18.84
N ALA A 63 7.41 12.77 20.12
CA ALA A 63 8.45 12.08 20.89
C ALA A 63 8.07 10.61 21.09
N PRO A 64 9.04 9.69 21.28
CA PRO A 64 8.75 8.31 21.64
C PRO A 64 7.83 8.23 22.87
N LEU A 65 6.87 7.31 22.84
CA LEU A 65 6.00 7.05 23.99
C LEU A 65 6.85 6.62 25.18
N THR A 66 6.67 7.29 26.32
CA THR A 66 7.31 6.89 27.57
C THR A 66 6.55 5.74 28.22
N GLU A 67 7.21 5.00 29.13
CA GLU A 67 6.52 3.96 29.91
C GLU A 67 5.35 4.53 30.71
N ALA A 68 5.46 5.77 31.20
CA ALA A 68 4.39 6.46 31.88
C ALA A 68 3.17 6.72 30.97
N ASP A 69 3.39 7.09 29.71
CA ASP A 69 2.31 7.27 28.72
C ASP A 69 1.60 5.95 28.42
N LEU A 70 2.35 4.84 28.35
CA LEU A 70 1.81 3.51 28.12
C LEU A 70 0.99 2.99 29.33
N ASP A 71 1.45 3.26 30.54
CA ASP A 71 0.76 2.87 31.77
C ASP A 71 -0.52 3.68 31.99
N GLU A 72 -0.51 4.98 31.68
CA GLU A 72 -1.71 5.81 31.67
C GLU A 72 -2.71 5.31 30.61
N ALA A 73 -2.25 5.00 29.39
CA ALA A 73 -3.11 4.45 28.34
C ALA A 73 -3.73 3.11 28.75
N ARG A 74 -2.98 2.24 29.46
CA ARG A 74 -3.50 0.98 30.00
C ARG A 74 -4.57 1.20 31.06
N ARG A 75 -4.34 2.10 32.02
CA ARG A 75 -5.34 2.42 33.06
C ARG A 75 -6.62 2.95 32.43
N SER A 76 -6.48 3.89 31.49
CA SER A 76 -7.59 4.44 30.71
C SER A 76 -8.36 3.36 29.93
N TRP A 77 -7.66 2.41 29.30
CA TRP A 77 -8.28 1.28 28.58
C TRP A 77 -9.04 0.31 29.50
N HIS A 78 -8.53 0.08 30.71
CA HIS A 78 -9.15 -0.77 31.73
C HIS A 78 -10.23 -0.05 32.57
N GLY A 79 -10.39 1.26 32.39
CA GLY A 79 -11.40 2.08 33.08
C GLY A 79 -11.02 2.47 34.51
N GLU A 80 -9.72 2.51 34.83
CA GLU A 80 -9.14 2.98 36.10
C GLU A 80 -8.77 4.46 36.08
#